data_AF-A0A9W8HTT6-F1
#
_entry.id   AF-A0A9W8HTT6-F1
#
_cell.length_a   1.000
_cell.length_b   1.000
_cell.length_c   1.000
_cell.angle_alpha   90.00
_cell.angle_beta   90.00
_cell.angle_gamma   90.00
#
_symmetry.space_group_name_H-M   'P 1'
#
loop_
_entity.id
_entity.type
_entity.pdbx_description
1 polymer ?
#
loop_
_entity_poly.entity_id
_entity_poly.type
_entity_poly.pdbx_seq_one_letter_code
_entity_poly.pdbx_strand_id
1 'polypeptide(L)'
;MAIKAPAEKKEKKPPKRPEDIFIDKLPSEELEAIKGKCVLIDPGRGDLLFCMHENSTVNNPCLFRYSAPQKAKETRSTRFRKIRERAKKEHNGGEVSVAEAQLATTTHQTIDPLEFEQYVRMRSQVSPVLRAFYEGYGTTESSAHQVHKERGGFKLRQYPLHRKLRLNAYINQQQADARLAKNLRKKFKEDAVLVIGNWSAPNARFHAPIRGVGLRDMLRAHGFKVYLIDEFRTSVTCPVCYHRLDKFRWVDNPRPWRRENHPRVLCNGLLRCTSEKCSKDVAAAMEKNAEKHRSNVESLVKPERTPKTKARAKARRKAKAKARAKHSPRTASEDKHADNIPYRIWNRDLAAVLNMRDILHSVCNGTGIPERFRRGNNQALAAPQRRRPGTSTGSGSATAGPRSASIAGPSAASTSAAARSRKRQAKHSAADSEDERPLL
;
A
#
# COMPACT_ATOMS: atom_id res chain seq x y z
N MET A 1 28.73 -25.97 59.79
CA MET A 1 28.34 -24.72 59.11
C MET A 1 27.48 -25.08 57.90
N ALA A 2 26.17 -24.86 57.97
CA ALA A 2 25.27 -25.14 56.85
C ALA A 2 25.36 -24.00 55.82
N ILE A 3 25.83 -24.32 54.61
CA ILE A 3 25.90 -23.38 53.49
C ILE A 3 24.47 -23.16 53.01
N LYS A 4 23.90 -21.98 53.28
CA LYS A 4 22.61 -21.56 52.72
C LYS A 4 22.74 -21.49 51.20
N ALA A 5 21.89 -22.23 50.50
CA ALA A 5 21.75 -22.12 49.05
C ALA A 5 21.37 -20.68 48.66
N PRO A 6 21.94 -20.12 47.58
CA PRO A 6 21.65 -18.76 47.15
C PRO A 6 20.19 -18.67 46.68
N ALA A 7 19.49 -17.65 47.17
CA ALA A 7 18.09 -17.38 46.82
C ALA A 7 17.93 -17.23 45.30
N GLU A 8 17.01 -18.00 44.72
CA GLU A 8 16.60 -17.88 43.33
C GLU A 8 16.15 -16.44 43.04
N LYS A 9 16.89 -15.75 42.18
CA LYS A 9 16.47 -14.46 41.63
C LYS A 9 15.24 -14.72 40.76
N LYS A 10 14.04 -14.42 41.28
CA LYS A 10 12.81 -14.39 40.49
C LYS A 10 13.03 -13.48 39.28
N GLU A 11 13.06 -14.05 38.07
CA GLU A 11 13.07 -13.29 36.83
C GLU A 11 11.89 -12.32 36.84
N LYS A 12 12.19 -11.00 36.81
CA LYS A 12 11.14 -9.99 36.65
C LYS A 12 10.50 -10.21 35.28
N LYS A 13 9.22 -10.58 35.26
CA LYS A 13 8.43 -10.66 34.02
C LYS A 13 8.60 -9.36 33.22
N PRO A 14 8.75 -9.43 31.89
CA PRO A 14 8.91 -8.24 31.08
C PRO A 14 7.73 -7.29 31.30
N PRO A 15 7.96 -5.96 31.26
CA PRO A 15 6.89 -4.98 31.44
C PRO A 15 5.76 -5.24 30.46
N LYS A 16 4.51 -5.22 30.95
CA LYS A 16 3.33 -5.40 30.10
C LYS A 16 3.30 -4.28 29.05
N ARG A 17 2.97 -4.65 27.82
CA ARG A 17 2.83 -3.72 26.70
C ARG A 17 1.77 -2.66 27.05
N PRO A 18 2.03 -1.36 26.79
CA PRO A 18 1.03 -0.32 27.01
C PRO A 18 -0.20 -0.58 26.13
N GLU A 19 -1.38 -0.47 26.71
CA GLU A 19 -2.64 -0.67 26.01
C GLU A 19 -2.85 0.40 24.93
N ASP A 20 -3.49 0.00 23.84
CA ASP A 20 -3.81 0.91 22.75
C ASP A 20 -5.08 1.68 23.10
N ILE A 21 -4.93 2.98 23.40
CA ILE A 21 -6.03 3.88 23.80
C ILE A 21 -6.68 4.50 22.55
N PHE A 22 -8.01 4.51 22.53
CA PHE A 22 -8.81 5.17 21.50
C PHE A 22 -9.07 6.63 21.88
N ILE A 23 -9.06 7.52 20.88
CA ILE A 23 -9.18 8.96 21.10
C ILE A 23 -10.53 9.40 21.68
N ASP A 24 -11.61 8.70 21.34
CA ASP A 24 -12.95 8.93 21.89
C ASP A 24 -13.09 8.53 23.36
N LYS A 25 -12.09 7.83 23.91
CA LYS A 25 -12.05 7.42 25.33
C LYS A 25 -11.16 8.32 26.19
N LEU A 26 -10.56 9.37 25.61
CA LEU A 26 -9.74 10.30 26.38
C LEU A 26 -10.60 11.26 27.20
N PRO A 27 -10.15 11.65 28.41
CA PRO A 27 -10.81 12.69 29.18
C PRO A 27 -10.72 14.04 28.46
N SER A 28 -11.70 14.91 28.71
CA SER A 28 -11.80 16.22 28.05
C SER A 28 -10.56 17.10 28.22
N GLU A 29 -9.89 17.02 29.38
CA GLU A 29 -8.65 17.75 29.65
C GLU A 29 -7.51 17.35 28.71
N GLU A 30 -7.36 16.04 28.46
CA GLU A 30 -6.36 15.54 27.51
C GLU A 30 -6.71 15.91 26.07
N LEU A 31 -8.00 15.87 25.71
CA LEU A 31 -8.48 16.25 24.38
C LEU A 31 -8.18 17.72 24.06
N GLU A 32 -8.36 18.63 25.02
CA GLU A 32 -7.99 20.03 24.84
C GLU A 32 -6.46 20.22 24.77
N ALA A 33 -5.67 19.44 25.52
CA ALA A 33 -4.20 19.55 25.50
C ALA A 33 -3.55 19.13 24.16
N ILE A 34 -4.19 18.20 23.42
CA ILE A 34 -3.71 17.69 22.12
C ILE A 34 -4.24 18.47 20.92
N LYS A 35 -5.23 19.34 21.11
CA LYS A 35 -5.84 20.16 20.07
C LYS A 35 -4.80 21.05 19.39
N GLY A 36 -4.80 21.06 18.06
CA GLY A 36 -3.83 21.79 17.25
C GLY A 36 -2.49 21.09 17.00
N LYS A 37 -2.24 19.92 17.61
CA LYS A 37 -0.99 19.12 17.48
C LYS A 37 -1.19 17.75 16.82
N CYS A 38 -2.41 17.39 16.47
CA CYS A 38 -2.77 16.06 16.00
C CYS A 38 -2.39 15.83 14.54
N VAL A 39 -1.77 14.67 14.30
CA VAL A 39 -1.45 14.13 12.98
C VAL A 39 -2.25 12.84 12.78
N LEU A 40 -3.14 12.88 11.81
CA LEU A 40 -4.01 11.77 11.44
C LEU A 40 -3.28 10.87 10.46
N ILE A 41 -3.29 9.56 10.72
CA ILE A 41 -2.55 8.58 9.93
C ILE A 41 -3.50 7.50 9.44
N ASP A 42 -3.66 7.42 8.12
CA ASP A 42 -4.33 6.31 7.44
C ASP A 42 -3.29 5.22 7.12
N PRO A 43 -3.38 4.03 7.74
CA PRO A 43 -2.50 2.91 7.42
C PRO A 43 -2.98 2.15 6.18
N GLY A 44 -2.05 1.79 5.29
CA GLY A 44 -2.39 1.10 4.05
C GLY A 44 -1.38 0.03 3.60
N ARG A 45 -1.70 -0.61 2.47
CA ARG A 45 -0.84 -1.65 1.85
C ARG A 45 0.19 -1.08 0.88
N GLY A 46 -0.16 -0.02 0.16
CA GLY A 46 0.71 0.65 -0.81
C GLY A 46 1.50 1.75 -0.12
N ASP A 47 0.77 2.79 0.27
CA ASP A 47 1.24 3.76 1.24
C ASP A 47 1.05 3.14 2.64
N LEU A 48 2.16 2.84 3.29
CA LEU A 48 2.16 2.23 4.62
C LEU A 48 1.63 3.23 5.67
N LEU A 49 1.89 4.51 5.44
CA LEU A 49 1.35 5.63 6.21
C LEU A 49 1.01 6.76 5.25
N PHE A 50 -0.22 7.25 5.31
CA PHE A 50 -0.62 8.52 4.74
C PHE A 50 -1.04 9.44 5.88
N CYS A 51 -0.25 10.50 6.11
CA CYS A 51 -0.41 11.37 7.27
C CYS A 51 -0.90 12.76 6.85
N MET A 52 -1.77 13.34 7.65
CA MET A 52 -2.24 14.72 7.52
C MET A 52 -2.32 15.38 8.89
N HIS A 53 -1.72 16.58 9.01
CA HIS A 53 -1.90 17.40 10.21
C HIS A 53 -3.33 17.96 10.25
N GLU A 54 -3.96 18.07 11.43
CA GLU A 54 -5.35 18.54 11.53
C GLU A 54 -5.56 19.92 10.91
N ASN A 55 -4.63 20.85 11.15
CA ASN A 55 -4.60 22.21 10.57
C ASN A 55 -4.23 22.27 9.08
N SER A 56 -4.10 21.13 8.38
CA SER A 56 -3.79 21.11 6.95
C SER A 56 -4.91 21.76 6.14
N THR A 57 -4.56 22.73 5.29
CA THR A 57 -5.51 23.41 4.40
C THR A 57 -5.22 23.08 2.93
N VAL A 58 -6.14 23.44 2.03
CA VAL A 58 -5.94 23.25 0.58
C VAL A 58 -4.77 24.09 0.07
N ASN A 59 -4.60 25.31 0.60
CA ASN A 59 -3.55 26.24 0.19
C ASN A 59 -2.19 25.92 0.83
N ASN A 60 -2.19 25.34 2.03
CA ASN A 60 -0.98 24.91 2.73
C ASN A 60 -1.14 23.46 3.23
N PRO A 61 -0.96 22.46 2.34
CA PRO A 61 -1.13 21.06 2.68
C PRO A 61 0.03 20.56 3.55
N CYS A 62 -0.29 20.12 4.76
CA CYS A 62 0.66 19.49 5.67
C CYS A 62 0.48 17.96 5.64
N LEU A 63 1.00 17.36 4.55
CA LEU A 63 0.90 15.92 4.27
C LEU A 63 2.26 15.23 4.34
N PHE A 64 2.27 13.98 4.78
CA PHE A 64 3.45 13.11 4.74
C PHE A 64 3.04 11.71 4.28
N ARG A 65 3.90 11.06 3.52
CA ARG A 65 3.62 9.73 2.98
C ARG A 65 4.84 8.82 3.12
N TYR A 66 4.62 7.64 3.66
CA TYR A 66 5.63 6.59 3.77
C TYR A 66 5.16 5.35 3.02
N SER A 67 5.84 5.00 1.93
CA SER A 67 5.38 3.97 1.00
C SER A 67 6.11 2.63 1.16
N ALA A 68 5.47 1.53 0.75
CA ALA A 68 6.11 0.22 0.75
C ALA A 68 7.37 0.14 -0.13
N PRO A 69 7.41 0.75 -1.34
CA PRO A 69 8.64 0.83 -2.13
C PRO A 69 9.75 1.61 -1.43
N GLN A 70 9.42 2.72 -0.76
CA GLN A 70 10.40 3.48 0.03
C GLN A 70 10.99 2.62 1.14
N LYS A 71 10.16 1.94 1.95
CA LYS A 71 10.63 1.00 2.97
C LYS A 71 11.50 -0.09 2.37
N ALA A 72 11.11 -0.65 1.22
CA ALA A 72 11.86 -1.71 0.55
C ALA A 72 13.26 -1.24 0.11
N LYS A 73 13.37 0.02 -0.35
CA LYS A 73 14.65 0.66 -0.68
C LYS A 73 15.51 0.88 0.56
N GLU A 74 14.94 1.49 1.61
CA GLU A 74 15.64 1.79 2.88
C GLU A 74 16.16 0.54 3.59
N THR A 75 15.38 -0.55 3.57
CA THR A 75 15.72 -1.83 4.20
C THR A 75 16.58 -2.73 3.32
N ARG A 76 16.77 -2.35 2.05
CA ARG A 76 17.39 -3.17 1.00
C ARG A 76 16.76 -4.56 0.83
N SER A 77 15.50 -4.74 1.26
CA SER A 77 14.83 -6.05 1.31
C SER A 77 14.72 -6.70 -0.08
N THR A 78 14.43 -5.91 -1.13
CA THR A 78 14.43 -6.41 -2.51
C THR A 78 15.82 -6.88 -2.96
N ARG A 79 16.88 -6.15 -2.61
CA ARG A 79 18.28 -6.53 -2.92
C ARG A 79 18.64 -7.83 -2.20
N PHE A 80 18.38 -7.91 -0.90
CA PHE A 80 18.69 -9.12 -0.12
C PHE A 80 17.90 -10.34 -0.59
N ARG A 81 16.64 -10.17 -0.99
CA ARG A 81 15.87 -11.24 -1.63
C ARG A 81 16.55 -11.70 -2.93
N LYS A 82 16.90 -10.78 -3.83
CA LYS A 82 17.59 -11.12 -5.09
C LYS A 82 18.91 -11.85 -4.86
N ILE A 83 19.70 -11.43 -3.87
CA ILE A 83 20.97 -12.09 -3.52
C ILE A 83 20.71 -13.53 -3.04
N ARG A 84 19.73 -13.74 -2.14
CA ARG A 84 19.38 -15.10 -1.69
C ARG A 84 18.91 -15.99 -2.84
N GLU A 85 18.02 -15.48 -3.68
CA GLU A 85 17.49 -16.25 -4.82
C GLU A 85 18.57 -16.58 -5.85
N ARG A 86 19.54 -15.69 -6.06
CA ARG A 86 20.70 -15.96 -6.92
C ARG A 86 21.59 -17.05 -6.31
N ALA A 87 21.96 -16.90 -5.03
CA ALA A 87 22.78 -17.87 -4.31
C ALA A 87 22.20 -19.29 -4.35
N LYS A 88 20.87 -19.43 -4.18
CA LYS A 88 20.17 -20.71 -4.27
C LYS A 88 20.21 -21.35 -5.66
N LYS A 89 20.28 -20.56 -6.72
CA LYS A 89 20.30 -21.03 -8.11
C LYS A 89 21.71 -21.40 -8.57
N GLU A 90 22.70 -20.63 -8.14
CA GLU A 90 24.10 -20.84 -8.50
C GLU A 90 24.72 -22.01 -7.74
N HIS A 91 24.34 -22.21 -6.48
CA HIS A 91 24.86 -23.30 -5.67
C HIS A 91 24.43 -24.67 -6.20
N ASN A 92 25.41 -25.53 -6.50
CA ASN A 92 25.24 -26.92 -6.95
C ASN A 92 24.13 -27.09 -8.01
N GLY A 93 24.09 -26.20 -9.01
CA GLY A 93 23.12 -26.31 -10.11
C GLY A 93 21.66 -26.11 -9.72
N GLY A 94 21.38 -25.47 -8.58
CA GLY A 94 20.02 -25.16 -8.14
C GLY A 94 19.37 -26.21 -7.22
N GLU A 95 20.15 -27.17 -6.72
CA GLU A 95 19.69 -28.24 -5.82
C GLU A 95 18.93 -27.70 -4.60
N VAL A 96 19.38 -26.57 -4.04
CA VAL A 96 18.72 -25.89 -2.91
C VAL A 96 17.30 -25.44 -3.26
N SER A 97 17.09 -24.94 -4.47
CA SER A 97 15.77 -24.50 -4.94
C SER A 97 14.82 -25.67 -5.11
N VAL A 98 15.33 -26.83 -5.58
CA VAL A 98 14.56 -28.07 -5.70
C VAL A 98 14.18 -28.61 -4.33
N ALA A 99 15.13 -28.65 -3.39
CA ALA A 99 14.92 -29.09 -2.02
C ALA A 99 13.88 -28.22 -1.28
N GLU A 100 13.93 -26.89 -1.44
CA GLU A 100 12.90 -25.99 -0.89
C GLU A 100 11.52 -26.21 -1.52
N ALA A 101 11.46 -26.45 -2.83
CA ALA A 101 10.20 -26.70 -3.53
C ALA A 101 9.57 -28.03 -3.10
N GLN A 102 10.36 -29.08 -2.92
CA GLN A 102 9.91 -30.37 -2.37
C GLN A 102 9.38 -30.22 -0.95
N LEU A 103 10.08 -29.47 -0.08
CA LEU A 103 9.60 -29.25 1.28
C LEU A 103 8.28 -28.46 1.30
N ALA A 104 8.10 -27.52 0.37
CA ALA A 104 6.91 -26.69 0.27
C ALA A 104 5.63 -27.43 -0.14
N THR A 105 5.72 -28.68 -0.63
CA THR A 105 4.53 -29.52 -0.90
C THR A 105 3.94 -30.13 0.36
N THR A 106 4.71 -30.16 1.46
CA THR A 106 4.31 -30.69 2.76
C THR A 106 4.17 -29.56 3.78
N THR A 107 3.41 -29.77 4.86
CA THR A 107 3.20 -28.74 5.89
C THR A 107 3.43 -29.29 7.29
N HIS A 108 4.14 -28.51 8.11
CA HIS A 108 4.34 -28.79 9.54
C HIS A 108 3.15 -28.36 10.40
N GLN A 109 2.17 -27.64 9.82
CA GLN A 109 1.03 -27.06 10.54
C GLN A 109 -0.22 -27.95 10.47
N THR A 110 -0.09 -29.17 9.95
CA THR A 110 -1.20 -30.14 9.90
C THR A 110 -1.40 -30.78 11.27
N ILE A 111 -2.67 -31.12 11.56
CA ILE A 111 -3.07 -31.90 12.75
C ILE A 111 -3.18 -33.39 12.38
N ASP A 112 -3.24 -33.72 11.08
CA ASP A 112 -3.28 -35.10 10.61
C ASP A 112 -1.91 -35.77 10.84
N PRO A 113 -1.85 -36.85 11.66
CA PRO A 113 -0.60 -37.57 11.91
C PRO A 113 0.08 -38.08 10.65
N LEU A 114 -0.67 -38.52 9.64
CA LEU A 114 -0.10 -39.08 8.41
C LEU A 114 0.56 -37.99 7.56
N GLU A 115 -0.07 -36.83 7.41
CA GLU A 115 0.51 -35.68 6.72
C GLU A 115 1.73 -35.12 7.49
N PHE A 116 1.67 -35.13 8.82
CA PHE A 116 2.80 -34.68 9.63
C PHE A 116 4.00 -35.62 9.50
N GLU A 117 3.77 -36.94 9.49
CA GLU A 117 4.81 -37.93 9.24
C GLU A 117 5.45 -37.73 7.86
N GLN A 118 4.65 -37.48 6.83
CA GLN A 118 5.14 -37.14 5.48
C GLN A 118 6.03 -35.89 5.50
N TYR A 119 5.64 -34.84 6.22
CA TYR A 119 6.48 -33.65 6.42
C TYR A 119 7.81 -34.00 7.08
N VAL A 120 7.83 -34.80 8.15
CA VAL A 120 9.06 -35.19 8.85
C VAL A 120 9.99 -35.99 7.93
N ARG A 121 9.44 -36.95 7.17
CA ARG A 121 10.21 -37.75 6.19
C ARG A 121 10.83 -36.84 5.12
N MET A 122 10.03 -35.95 4.53
CA MET A 122 10.51 -34.99 3.52
C MET A 122 11.57 -34.05 4.11
N ARG A 123 11.34 -33.53 5.31
CA ARG A 123 12.29 -32.64 6.02
C ARG A 123 13.63 -33.32 6.27
N SER A 124 13.62 -34.60 6.66
CA SER A 124 14.83 -35.39 6.86
C SER A 124 15.61 -35.56 5.56
N GLN A 125 14.92 -35.88 4.45
CA GLN A 125 15.53 -36.06 3.12
C GLN A 125 16.24 -34.80 2.62
N VAL A 126 15.59 -33.63 2.73
CA VAL A 126 16.15 -32.36 2.21
C VAL A 126 17.15 -31.70 3.16
N SER A 127 17.18 -32.09 4.45
CA SER A 127 17.97 -31.40 5.47
C SER A 127 19.48 -31.37 5.20
N PRO A 128 20.15 -32.42 4.69
CA PRO A 128 21.58 -32.39 4.42
C PRO A 128 21.96 -31.29 3.41
N VAL A 129 21.22 -31.21 2.31
CA VAL A 129 21.40 -30.20 1.25
C VAL A 129 21.19 -28.79 1.80
N LEU A 130 20.07 -28.57 2.50
CA LEU A 130 19.74 -27.26 3.06
C LEU A 130 20.75 -26.84 4.14
N ARG A 131 21.17 -27.77 5.00
CA ARG A 131 22.13 -27.50 6.08
C ARG A 131 23.48 -27.07 5.51
N ALA A 132 24.03 -27.86 4.58
CA ALA A 132 25.30 -27.54 3.92
C ALA A 132 25.28 -26.12 3.30
N PHE A 133 24.18 -25.76 2.64
CA PHE A 133 24.03 -24.43 2.07
C PHE A 133 23.90 -23.31 3.13
N TYR A 134 22.97 -23.43 4.07
CA TYR A 134 22.71 -22.34 5.02
C TYR A 134 23.80 -22.15 6.09
N GLU A 135 24.58 -23.20 6.36
CA GLU A 135 25.69 -23.17 7.31
C GLU A 135 27.04 -22.88 6.63
N GLY A 136 27.21 -23.19 5.34
CA GLY A 136 28.50 -23.04 4.65
C GLY A 136 28.55 -21.97 3.54
N TYR A 137 27.43 -21.61 2.91
CA TYR A 137 27.50 -20.76 1.70
C TYR A 137 27.94 -19.33 1.98
N GLY A 138 28.93 -18.86 1.22
CA GLY A 138 29.44 -17.49 1.27
C GLY A 138 30.12 -17.13 2.60
N THR A 139 30.66 -18.13 3.31
CA THR A 139 31.62 -17.92 4.39
C THR A 139 32.93 -17.42 3.77
N THR A 140 33.16 -16.12 3.83
CA THR A 140 34.46 -15.53 3.48
C THR A 140 35.32 -15.49 4.74
N GLU A 141 36.54 -16.00 4.67
CA GLU A 141 37.58 -15.59 5.61
C GLU A 141 37.80 -14.08 5.42
N SER A 142 37.71 -13.32 6.51
CA SER A 142 37.94 -11.88 6.42
C SER A 142 39.45 -11.64 6.33
N SER A 143 39.95 -11.25 5.16
CA SER A 143 41.34 -10.83 4.97
C SER A 143 41.72 -9.59 5.80
N ALA A 144 40.73 -8.86 6.33
CA ALA A 144 40.93 -7.69 7.21
C ALA A 144 41.32 -8.05 8.67
N HIS A 145 41.48 -9.34 9.00
CA HIS A 145 41.83 -9.80 10.35
C HIS A 145 43.10 -10.65 10.39
N GLN A 146 44.07 -10.33 9.54
CA GLN A 146 45.42 -10.90 9.61
C GLN A 146 46.34 -10.22 10.63
N VAL A 147 45.81 -9.35 11.50
CA VAL A 147 46.62 -8.66 12.52
C VAL A 147 46.20 -9.11 13.92
N HIS A 148 47.19 -9.57 14.67
CA HIS A 148 47.19 -10.00 16.08
C HIS A 148 46.89 -11.47 16.39
N LYS A 149 47.76 -12.36 15.89
CA LYS A 149 47.90 -13.73 16.45
C LYS A 149 48.73 -13.76 17.74
N GLU A 150 49.46 -12.69 18.08
CA GLU A 150 50.47 -12.70 19.16
C GLU A 150 49.99 -12.23 20.55
N ARG A 151 48.75 -11.74 20.70
CA ARG A 151 48.24 -11.27 22.01
C ARG A 151 46.82 -11.77 22.33
N GLY A 152 46.61 -13.09 22.29
CA GLY A 152 45.39 -13.71 22.82
C GLY A 152 44.07 -13.22 22.19
N GLY A 153 44.08 -12.85 20.91
CA GLY A 153 42.94 -12.27 20.20
C GLY A 153 41.80 -13.26 19.91
N PHE A 154 40.57 -12.77 20.03
CA PHE A 154 39.30 -13.48 19.89
C PHE A 154 39.14 -14.20 18.53
N LYS A 155 38.65 -15.45 18.52
CA LYS A 155 38.38 -16.22 17.28
C LYS A 155 37.44 -15.46 16.34
N LEU A 156 37.90 -15.24 15.11
CA LEU A 156 37.12 -14.73 13.98
C LEU A 156 35.83 -15.52 13.78
N ARG A 157 34.67 -14.90 13.96
CA ARG A 157 33.39 -15.52 13.57
C ARG A 157 33.18 -15.39 12.07
N GLN A 158 33.52 -16.44 11.33
CA GLN A 158 33.04 -16.64 9.97
C GLN A 158 31.51 -16.74 10.02
N TYR A 159 30.82 -15.80 9.39
CA TYR A 159 29.37 -15.81 9.29
C TYR A 159 28.93 -16.21 7.88
N PRO A 160 28.07 -17.23 7.73
CA PRO A 160 27.47 -17.57 6.44
C PRO A 160 26.70 -16.40 5.86
N LEU A 161 26.59 -16.33 4.54
CA LEU A 161 25.90 -15.26 3.81
C LEU A 161 24.50 -14.99 4.40
N HIS A 162 23.76 -16.05 4.72
CA HIS A 162 22.42 -15.93 5.29
C HIS A 162 22.40 -15.16 6.62
N ARG A 163 23.37 -15.39 7.51
CA ARG A 163 23.48 -14.68 8.78
C ARG A 163 23.85 -13.21 8.56
N LYS A 164 24.81 -12.94 7.66
CA LYS A 164 25.19 -11.57 7.27
C LYS A 164 24.00 -10.77 6.74
N LEU A 165 23.21 -11.36 5.83
CA LEU A 165 22.01 -10.71 5.28
C LEU A 165 20.92 -10.49 6.33
N ARG A 166 20.75 -11.43 7.28
CA ARG A 166 19.77 -11.30 8.37
C ARG A 166 20.16 -10.19 9.34
N LEU A 167 21.42 -10.10 9.73
CA LEU A 167 21.94 -9.03 10.58
C LEU A 167 21.79 -7.67 9.89
N ASN A 168 22.20 -7.57 8.63
CA ASN A 168 22.05 -6.36 7.83
C ASN A 168 20.58 -5.96 7.67
N ALA A 169 19.67 -6.91 7.47
CA ALA A 169 18.23 -6.63 7.39
C ALA A 169 17.71 -6.04 8.71
N TYR A 170 18.15 -6.58 9.85
CA TYR A 170 17.81 -6.05 11.17
C TYR A 170 18.34 -4.62 11.36
N ILE A 171 19.62 -4.38 11.09
CA ILE A 171 20.25 -3.05 11.20
C ILE A 171 19.53 -2.04 10.30
N ASN A 172 19.30 -2.39 9.03
CA ASN A 172 18.61 -1.50 8.09
C ASN A 172 17.16 -1.24 8.47
N GLN A 173 16.47 -2.19 9.11
CA GLN A 173 15.13 -1.97 9.64
C GLN A 173 15.14 -0.95 10.77
N GLN A 174 16.06 -1.08 11.72
CA GLN A 174 16.21 -0.11 12.82
C GLN A 174 16.55 1.29 12.30
N GLN A 175 17.48 1.38 11.35
CA GLN A 175 17.81 2.66 10.73
C GLN A 175 16.62 3.25 9.95
N ALA A 176 15.84 2.43 9.25
CA ALA A 176 14.66 2.89 8.52
C ALA A 176 13.58 3.43 9.47
N ASP A 177 13.34 2.76 10.58
CA ASP A 177 12.37 3.21 11.58
C ASP A 177 12.83 4.49 12.28
N ALA A 178 14.13 4.61 12.63
CA ALA A 178 14.69 5.86 13.16
C ALA A 178 14.59 7.02 12.15
N ARG A 179 14.84 6.77 10.86
CA ARG A 179 14.65 7.76 9.78
C ARG A 179 13.19 8.18 9.66
N LEU A 180 12.25 7.23 9.74
CA LEU A 180 10.82 7.52 9.71
C LEU A 180 10.42 8.44 10.87
N ALA A 181 10.82 8.12 12.10
CA ALA A 181 10.57 8.96 13.27
C ALA A 181 11.15 10.37 13.10
N LYS A 182 12.41 10.49 12.64
CA LYS A 182 13.05 11.78 12.36
C LYS A 182 12.29 12.61 11.32
N ASN A 183 11.83 11.97 10.24
CA ASN A 183 11.06 12.63 9.18
C ASN A 183 9.69 13.11 9.68
N LEU A 184 9.03 12.33 10.53
CA LEU A 184 7.77 12.73 11.16
C LEU A 184 7.97 13.97 12.04
N ARG A 185 8.99 13.99 12.91
CA ARG A 185 9.30 15.17 13.74
C ARG A 185 9.65 16.39 12.90
N LYS A 186 10.48 16.21 11.87
CA LYS A 186 10.85 17.29 10.94
C LYS A 186 9.63 17.89 10.25
N LYS A 187 8.62 17.07 9.93
CA LYS A 187 7.44 17.51 9.18
C LYS A 187 6.35 18.11 10.08
N PHE A 188 6.12 17.53 11.25
CA PHE A 188 4.97 17.84 12.11
C PHE A 188 5.33 18.46 13.46
N LYS A 189 6.61 18.77 13.70
CA LYS A 189 7.20 19.25 14.96
C LYS A 189 7.33 18.13 16.01
N GLU A 190 8.00 18.44 17.12
CA GLU A 190 8.32 17.46 18.17
C GLU A 190 7.14 17.15 19.09
N ASP A 191 6.21 18.09 19.24
CA ASP A 191 5.01 17.98 20.08
C ASP A 191 3.83 17.28 19.36
N ALA A 192 4.07 16.73 18.18
CA ALA A 192 3.06 16.06 17.36
C ALA A 192 2.45 14.83 18.06
N VAL A 193 1.13 14.78 18.09
CA VAL A 193 0.34 13.66 18.61
C VAL A 193 -0.15 12.81 17.43
N LEU A 194 0.16 11.52 17.41
CA LEU A 194 -0.17 10.64 16.29
C LEU A 194 -1.49 9.91 16.56
N VAL A 195 -2.47 10.09 15.67
CA VAL A 195 -3.78 9.42 15.73
C VAL A 195 -3.88 8.48 14.53
N ILE A 196 -3.86 7.17 14.79
CA ILE A 196 -3.76 6.15 13.75
C ILE A 196 -5.10 5.43 13.58
N GLY A 197 -5.56 5.28 12.34
CA GLY A 197 -6.73 4.47 12.01
C GLY A 197 -6.57 3.02 12.48
N ASN A 198 -7.61 2.45 13.08
CA ASN A 198 -7.62 1.07 13.58
C ASN A 198 -7.78 0.01 12.47
N TRP A 199 -7.38 0.31 11.23
CA TRP A 199 -7.54 -0.58 10.09
C TRP A 199 -7.11 -2.00 10.41
N SER A 200 -8.03 -2.94 10.23
CA SER A 200 -7.79 -4.37 10.35
C SER A 200 -8.03 -5.02 9.00
N ALA A 201 -7.12 -5.90 8.59
CA ALA A 201 -7.34 -6.76 7.43
C ALA A 201 -7.46 -8.21 7.91
N PRO A 202 -8.55 -8.91 7.58
CA PRO A 202 -8.71 -10.32 7.96
C PRO A 202 -7.70 -11.24 7.27
N ASN A 203 -7.16 -10.85 6.09
CA ASN A 203 -6.20 -11.64 5.33
C ASN A 203 -5.00 -10.79 4.86
N ALA A 204 -3.82 -11.03 5.44
CA ALA A 204 -2.56 -10.34 5.12
C ALA A 204 -1.62 -11.14 4.19
N ARG A 205 -2.04 -12.31 3.68
CA ARG A 205 -1.22 -13.14 2.78
C ARG A 205 -0.73 -12.32 1.58
N PHE A 206 0.57 -12.43 1.27
CA PHE A 206 1.28 -11.75 0.17
C PHE A 206 1.42 -10.23 0.27
N HIS A 207 1.09 -9.62 1.41
CA HIS A 207 1.30 -8.21 1.67
C HIS A 207 2.33 -8.00 2.78
N ALA A 208 3.00 -6.84 2.79
CA ALA A 208 3.86 -6.49 3.91
C ALA A 208 3.05 -6.55 5.22
N PRO A 209 3.64 -6.99 6.35
CA PRO A 209 2.95 -7.00 7.63
C PRO A 209 2.35 -5.63 7.88
N ILE A 210 1.04 -5.61 8.10
CA ILE A 210 0.31 -4.38 8.34
C ILE A 210 0.88 -3.83 9.64
N ARG A 211 1.38 -2.60 9.56
CA ARG A 211 2.05 -1.90 10.66
C ARG A 211 1.02 -1.55 11.75
N GLY A 212 0.59 -2.55 12.50
CA GLY A 212 -0.27 -2.40 13.66
C GLY A 212 0.58 -2.19 14.91
N VAL A 213 0.54 -3.17 15.80
CA VAL A 213 1.20 -3.20 17.11
C VAL A 213 2.66 -2.73 17.07
N GLY A 214 3.51 -3.37 16.27
CA GLY A 214 4.95 -3.06 16.26
C GLY A 214 5.30 -1.66 15.76
N LEU A 215 4.48 -1.06 14.88
CA LEU A 215 4.68 0.34 14.48
C LEU A 215 4.32 1.29 15.61
N ARG A 216 3.19 1.05 16.28
CA ARG A 216 2.77 1.88 17.42
C ARG A 216 3.80 1.85 18.53
N ASP A 217 4.31 0.66 18.84
CA ASP A 217 5.34 0.47 19.86
C ASP A 217 6.65 1.17 19.46
N MET A 218 7.06 1.08 18.20
CA MET A 218 8.22 1.81 17.68
C MET A 218 8.04 3.33 17.79
N LEU A 219 6.87 3.87 17.42
CA LEU A 219 6.60 5.31 17.54
C LEU A 219 6.59 5.78 18.99
N ARG A 220 5.99 5.00 19.91
CA ARG A 220 6.04 5.27 21.36
C ARG A 220 7.47 5.23 21.90
N ALA A 221 8.29 4.27 21.47
CA ALA A 221 9.70 4.19 21.85
C ALA A 221 10.51 5.40 21.35
N HIS A 222 10.09 6.00 20.23
CA HIS A 222 10.62 7.29 19.76
C HIS A 222 9.93 8.51 20.39
N GLY A 223 9.20 8.35 21.49
CA GLY A 223 8.64 9.46 22.29
C GLY A 223 7.36 10.09 21.75
N PHE A 224 6.71 9.52 20.73
CA PHE A 224 5.42 10.02 20.27
C PHE A 224 4.27 9.56 21.17
N LYS A 225 3.31 10.46 21.40
CA LYS A 225 1.98 10.08 21.90
C LYS A 225 1.20 9.44 20.75
N VAL A 226 0.68 8.23 20.96
CA VAL A 226 0.01 7.45 19.90
C VAL A 226 -1.36 6.98 20.38
N TYR A 227 -2.41 7.46 19.72
CA TYR A 227 -3.81 7.08 19.94
C TYR A 227 -4.38 6.38 18.71
N LEU A 228 -5.46 5.63 18.90
CA LEU A 228 -6.24 5.00 17.83
C LEU A 228 -7.53 5.76 17.56
N ILE A 229 -8.01 5.70 16.32
CA ILE A 229 -9.33 6.17 15.91
C ILE A 229 -10.07 5.08 15.16
N ASP A 230 -11.38 4.94 15.38
CA ASP A 230 -12.19 4.01 14.61
C ASP A 230 -12.49 4.59 13.23
N GLU A 231 -11.86 4.01 12.21
CA GLU A 231 -11.91 4.52 10.83
C GLU A 231 -13.07 3.93 10.01
N PHE A 232 -14.15 3.51 10.69
CA PHE A 232 -15.28 2.89 10.02
C PHE A 232 -15.84 3.80 8.91
N ARG A 233 -15.80 3.30 7.67
CA ARG A 233 -16.26 3.98 6.44
C ARG A 233 -15.52 5.28 6.05
N THR A 234 -14.45 5.68 6.74
CA THR A 234 -13.72 6.91 6.42
C THR A 234 -13.20 6.94 4.99
N SER A 235 -12.70 5.82 4.46
CA SER A 235 -12.18 5.76 3.08
C SER A 235 -13.25 5.67 1.98
N VAL A 236 -14.53 5.52 2.33
CA VAL A 236 -15.64 5.36 1.37
C VAL A 236 -16.69 6.46 1.47
N THR A 237 -16.52 7.43 2.36
CA THR A 237 -17.44 8.55 2.56
C THR A 237 -16.83 9.82 1.96
N CYS A 238 -17.62 10.61 1.25
CA CYS A 238 -17.17 11.88 0.67
C CYS A 238 -16.96 12.91 1.80
N PRO A 239 -15.78 13.53 1.93
CA PRO A 239 -15.52 14.52 2.97
C PRO A 239 -16.34 15.82 2.89
N VAL A 240 -17.04 16.07 1.77
CA VAL A 240 -17.76 17.34 1.53
C VAL A 240 -19.28 17.19 1.65
N CYS A 241 -19.82 16.09 1.14
CA CYS A 241 -21.26 15.86 1.08
C CYS A 241 -21.69 14.59 1.82
N TYR A 242 -20.75 13.86 2.42
CA TYR A 242 -20.96 12.63 3.18
C TYR A 242 -21.66 11.50 2.44
N HIS A 243 -21.79 11.59 1.11
CA HIS A 243 -22.27 10.50 0.27
C HIS A 243 -21.20 9.43 0.09
N ARG A 244 -21.64 8.22 -0.24
CA ARG A 244 -20.74 7.11 -0.56
C ARG A 244 -19.92 7.41 -1.82
N LEU A 245 -18.63 7.08 -1.76
CA LEU A 245 -17.68 7.16 -2.85
C LEU A 245 -17.59 5.83 -3.60
N ASP A 246 -17.54 5.92 -4.92
CA ASP A 246 -17.48 4.77 -5.81
C ASP A 246 -16.16 4.71 -6.57
N LYS A 247 -15.66 3.50 -6.77
CA LYS A 247 -14.57 3.25 -7.71
C LYS A 247 -15.13 3.32 -9.13
N PHE A 248 -14.40 3.93 -10.06
CA PHE A 248 -14.89 4.12 -11.43
C PHE A 248 -13.84 3.92 -12.51
N ARG A 249 -12.55 4.17 -12.21
CA ARG A 249 -11.49 4.13 -13.20
C ARG A 249 -10.92 2.73 -13.35
N TRP A 250 -11.05 2.14 -14.52
CA TRP A 250 -10.31 0.93 -14.90
C TRP A 250 -8.88 1.30 -15.33
N VAL A 251 -7.92 0.52 -14.87
CA VAL A 251 -6.50 0.64 -15.22
C VAL A 251 -5.95 -0.73 -15.62
N ASP A 252 -4.87 -0.74 -16.39
CA ASP A 252 -4.16 -1.98 -16.68
C ASP A 252 -3.67 -2.63 -15.39
N ASN A 253 -3.72 -3.95 -15.33
CA ASN A 253 -3.32 -4.67 -14.14
C ASN A 253 -1.84 -4.39 -13.84
N PRO A 254 -1.52 -3.85 -12.65
CA PRO A 254 -0.13 -3.51 -12.29
C PRO A 254 0.74 -4.76 -12.09
N ARG A 255 0.16 -5.97 -12.11
CA ARG A 255 0.86 -7.24 -12.02
C ARG A 255 0.95 -7.89 -13.42
N PRO A 256 2.08 -7.78 -14.14
CA PRO A 256 2.18 -8.24 -15.52
C PRO A 256 1.79 -9.71 -15.71
N TRP A 257 2.22 -10.59 -14.80
CA TRP A 257 1.92 -12.03 -14.84
C TRP A 257 0.44 -12.39 -14.59
N ARG A 258 -0.40 -11.42 -14.20
CA ARG A 258 -1.86 -11.61 -14.07
C ARG A 258 -2.63 -11.00 -15.23
N ARG A 259 -1.97 -10.34 -16.19
CA ARG A 259 -2.66 -9.63 -17.29
C ARG A 259 -3.33 -10.59 -18.27
N GLU A 260 -2.83 -11.81 -18.39
CA GLU A 260 -3.43 -12.85 -19.23
C GLU A 260 -4.87 -13.16 -18.79
N ASN A 261 -5.08 -13.48 -17.51
CA ASN A 261 -6.40 -13.79 -16.96
C ASN A 261 -7.19 -12.55 -16.51
N HIS A 262 -6.49 -11.47 -16.14
CA HIS A 262 -7.07 -10.24 -15.60
C HIS A 262 -6.35 -9.00 -16.17
N PRO A 263 -6.66 -8.59 -17.41
CA PRO A 263 -5.91 -7.52 -18.09
C PRO A 263 -6.12 -6.15 -17.44
N ARG A 264 -7.33 -5.87 -16.95
CA ARG A 264 -7.68 -4.61 -16.29
C ARG A 264 -8.20 -4.85 -14.88
N VAL A 265 -7.92 -3.91 -14.00
CA VAL A 265 -8.42 -3.88 -12.63
C VAL A 265 -9.02 -2.52 -12.32
N LEU A 266 -10.02 -2.50 -11.45
CA LEU A 266 -10.59 -1.25 -10.99
C LEU A 266 -9.61 -0.55 -10.03
N CYS A 267 -9.31 0.72 -10.30
CA CYS A 267 -8.39 1.51 -9.49
C CYS A 267 -8.97 1.69 -8.08
N ASN A 268 -8.25 1.20 -7.07
CA ASN A 268 -8.70 1.27 -5.68
C ASN A 268 -8.43 2.62 -5.01
N GLY A 269 -7.42 3.36 -5.47
CA GLY A 269 -6.99 4.63 -4.85
C GLY A 269 -7.73 5.86 -5.38
N LEU A 270 -8.50 5.73 -6.46
CA LEU A 270 -9.22 6.83 -7.09
C LEU A 270 -10.73 6.59 -7.05
N LEU A 271 -11.43 7.47 -6.36
CA LEU A 271 -12.86 7.37 -6.12
C LEU A 271 -13.59 8.58 -6.71
N ARG A 272 -14.87 8.42 -7.05
CA ARG A 272 -15.77 9.50 -7.45
C ARG A 272 -16.91 9.65 -6.47
N CYS A 273 -17.37 10.88 -6.29
CA CYS A 273 -18.61 11.20 -5.61
C CYS A 273 -19.70 11.47 -6.65
N THR A 274 -20.83 10.79 -6.51
CA THR A 274 -22.00 10.89 -7.42
C THR A 274 -23.10 11.82 -6.90
N SER A 275 -22.90 12.44 -5.73
CA SER A 275 -23.85 13.41 -5.17
C SER A 275 -23.96 14.66 -6.05
N GLU A 276 -25.19 15.08 -6.32
CA GLU A 276 -25.50 16.31 -7.06
C GLU A 276 -24.82 17.54 -6.48
N LYS A 277 -24.72 17.64 -5.14
CA LYS A 277 -24.04 18.75 -4.46
C LYS A 277 -22.59 18.87 -4.94
N CYS A 278 -21.85 17.76 -4.89
CA CYS A 278 -20.46 17.74 -5.31
C CYS A 278 -20.30 17.98 -6.82
N SER A 279 -21.26 17.55 -7.63
CA SER A 279 -21.23 17.83 -9.07
C SER A 279 -21.43 19.32 -9.37
N LYS A 280 -22.39 19.97 -8.72
CA LYS A 280 -22.63 21.42 -8.82
C LYS A 280 -21.39 22.22 -8.37
N ASP A 281 -20.79 21.83 -7.24
CA ASP A 281 -19.56 22.48 -6.75
C ASP A 281 -18.41 22.41 -7.76
N VAL A 282 -18.24 21.26 -8.42
CA VAL A 282 -17.17 21.08 -9.42
C VAL A 282 -17.48 21.89 -10.67
N ALA A 283 -18.72 21.90 -11.15
CA ALA A 283 -19.13 22.71 -12.29
C ALA A 283 -18.86 24.21 -12.04
N ALA A 284 -19.24 24.73 -10.87
CA ALA A 284 -18.97 26.12 -10.49
C ALA A 284 -17.47 26.44 -10.41
N ALA A 285 -16.65 25.51 -9.90
CA ALA A 285 -15.20 25.70 -9.86
C ALA A 285 -14.57 25.69 -11.26
N MET A 286 -15.06 24.83 -12.17
CA MET A 286 -14.63 24.80 -13.57
C MET A 286 -14.97 26.10 -14.29
N GLU A 287 -16.16 26.66 -14.04
CA GLU A 287 -16.59 27.94 -14.61
C GLU A 287 -15.71 29.10 -14.13
N LYS A 288 -15.44 29.20 -12.82
CA LYS A 288 -14.50 30.20 -12.26
C LYS A 288 -13.11 30.08 -12.86
N ASN A 289 -12.62 28.86 -13.07
CA ASN A 289 -11.32 28.64 -13.71
C ASN A 289 -11.33 29.04 -15.20
N ALA A 290 -12.41 28.77 -15.91
CA ALA A 290 -12.57 29.19 -17.31
C ALA A 290 -12.62 30.72 -17.43
N GLU A 291 -13.29 31.40 -16.50
CA GLU A 291 -13.33 32.86 -16.42
C GLU A 291 -11.95 33.44 -16.11
N LYS A 292 -11.23 32.90 -15.12
CA LYS A 292 -9.84 33.29 -14.83
C LYS A 292 -8.91 33.06 -16.03
N HIS A 293 -9.11 31.98 -16.78
CA HIS A 293 -8.35 31.74 -18.01
C HIS A 293 -8.69 32.77 -19.09
N ARG A 294 -9.98 33.10 -19.28
CA ARG A 294 -10.42 34.14 -20.21
C ARG A 294 -9.83 35.51 -19.85
N SER A 295 -9.87 35.91 -18.59
CA SER A 295 -9.28 37.18 -18.13
C SER A 295 -7.77 37.21 -18.33
N ASN A 296 -7.07 36.11 -18.05
CA ASN A 296 -5.63 35.98 -18.31
C ASN A 296 -5.31 36.13 -19.81
N VAL A 297 -6.06 35.45 -20.68
CA VAL A 297 -5.87 35.58 -22.14
C VAL A 297 -6.17 37.01 -22.60
N GLU A 298 -7.22 37.65 -22.09
CA GLU A 298 -7.56 39.03 -22.46
C GLU A 298 -6.47 40.02 -22.02
N SER A 299 -5.87 39.83 -20.85
CA SER A 299 -4.74 40.64 -20.39
C SER A 299 -3.49 40.50 -21.27
N LEU A 300 -3.26 39.33 -21.89
CA LEU A 300 -2.13 39.08 -22.80
C LEU A 300 -2.38 39.60 -24.22
N VAL A 301 -3.65 39.74 -24.63
CA VAL A 301 -4.04 40.17 -25.99
C VAL A 301 -4.11 41.70 -26.14
N LYS A 302 -4.01 42.46 -25.04
CA LYS A 302 -3.96 43.94 -25.03
C LYS A 302 -2.53 44.48 -24.78
N PRO A 303 -1.58 44.43 -25.73
CA PRO A 303 -0.52 45.44 -25.73
C PRO A 303 -1.10 46.75 -26.27
N GLU A 304 -0.74 47.88 -25.67
CA GLU A 304 -1.05 49.21 -26.22
C GLU A 304 -0.56 49.30 -27.68
N ARG A 305 -1.50 49.34 -28.62
CA ARG A 305 -1.18 49.38 -30.05
C ARG A 305 -1.08 50.83 -30.52
N THR A 306 0.16 51.30 -30.72
CA THR A 306 0.43 52.55 -31.44
C THR A 306 -0.15 52.51 -32.87
N PRO A 307 -0.54 53.66 -33.46
CA PRO A 307 -1.26 53.73 -34.74
C PRO A 307 -0.61 52.92 -35.89
N LYS A 308 0.73 52.86 -35.91
CA LYS A 308 1.52 52.13 -36.92
C LYS A 308 1.30 50.61 -36.89
N THR A 309 0.97 50.03 -35.72
CA THR A 309 0.71 48.57 -35.59
C THR A 309 -0.70 48.17 -36.04
N LYS A 310 -1.67 49.10 -36.01
CA LYS A 310 -3.06 48.85 -36.45
C LYS A 310 -3.15 48.64 -37.97
N ALA A 311 -2.37 49.39 -38.77
CA ALA A 311 -2.30 49.24 -40.23
C ALA A 311 -1.72 47.87 -40.64
N ARG A 312 -0.63 47.44 -39.98
CA ARG A 312 0.05 46.16 -40.25
C ARG A 312 -0.80 44.94 -39.85
N ALA A 313 -1.61 45.07 -38.78
CA ALA A 313 -2.56 44.04 -38.36
C ALA A 313 -3.76 43.89 -39.32
N LYS A 314 -4.25 45.00 -39.91
CA LYS A 314 -5.34 44.97 -40.92
C LYS A 314 -4.88 44.28 -42.21
N ALA A 315 -3.64 44.52 -42.64
CA ALA A 315 -3.02 43.82 -43.78
C ALA A 315 -2.87 42.31 -43.53
N ARG A 316 -2.41 41.91 -42.33
CA ARG A 316 -2.30 40.48 -41.95
C ARG A 316 -3.65 39.76 -41.84
N ARG A 317 -4.71 40.44 -41.38
CA ARG A 317 -6.07 39.87 -41.34
C ARG A 317 -6.63 39.61 -42.74
N LYS A 318 -6.42 40.53 -43.71
CA LYS A 318 -6.78 40.30 -45.12
C LYS A 318 -6.03 39.10 -45.73
N ALA A 319 -4.73 38.96 -45.43
CA ALA A 319 -3.94 37.82 -45.90
C ALA A 319 -4.40 36.47 -45.30
N LYS A 320 -4.75 36.45 -44.00
CA LYS A 320 -5.19 35.23 -43.30
C LYS A 320 -6.61 34.80 -43.69
N ALA A 321 -7.51 35.76 -43.99
CA ALA A 321 -8.84 35.48 -44.54
C ALA A 321 -8.75 34.85 -45.95
N LYS A 322 -7.78 35.28 -46.77
CA LYS A 322 -7.51 34.68 -48.09
C LYS A 322 -6.94 33.26 -48.00
N ALA A 323 -6.22 32.92 -46.92
CA ALA A 323 -5.68 31.57 -46.68
C ALA A 323 -6.72 30.58 -46.08
N ARG A 324 -7.73 31.08 -45.35
CA ARG A 324 -8.74 30.23 -44.70
C ARG A 324 -9.85 29.75 -45.64
N ALA A 325 -9.95 30.31 -46.86
CA ALA A 325 -10.86 29.85 -47.91
C ALA A 325 -10.42 28.53 -48.59
N LYS A 326 -9.28 27.94 -48.20
CA LYS A 326 -8.74 26.70 -48.82
C LYS A 326 -8.79 25.44 -47.93
N HIS A 327 -9.34 25.51 -46.72
CA HIS A 327 -9.51 24.32 -45.88
C HIS A 327 -10.93 24.27 -45.29
N SER A 328 -11.73 23.35 -45.82
CA SER A 328 -13.00 22.93 -45.24
C SER A 328 -12.72 22.17 -43.93
N PRO A 329 -13.35 22.53 -42.79
CA PRO A 329 -13.21 21.74 -41.57
C PRO A 329 -14.00 20.44 -41.72
N ARG A 330 -13.31 19.29 -41.58
CA ARG A 330 -13.96 18.01 -41.32
C ARG A 330 -14.85 18.16 -40.08
N THR A 331 -16.12 17.83 -40.23
CA THR A 331 -17.10 17.70 -39.15
C THR A 331 -16.62 16.64 -38.18
N ALA A 332 -16.30 17.06 -36.95
CA ALA A 332 -16.18 16.14 -35.83
C ALA A 332 -17.61 15.71 -35.49
N SER A 333 -17.87 14.41 -35.58
CA SER A 333 -19.13 13.77 -35.22
C SER A 333 -19.61 14.26 -33.84
N GLU A 334 -20.74 14.94 -33.85
CA GLU A 334 -21.56 15.27 -32.68
C GLU A 334 -22.12 13.97 -32.12
N ASP A 335 -21.45 13.40 -31.13
CA ASP A 335 -22.01 12.29 -30.35
C ASP A 335 -21.73 12.50 -28.85
N LYS A 336 -22.83 12.61 -28.10
CA LYS A 336 -23.00 12.50 -26.63
C LYS A 336 -22.86 13.78 -25.80
N HIS A 337 -23.85 14.65 -25.91
CA HIS A 337 -24.07 15.76 -24.96
C HIS A 337 -24.86 15.40 -23.68
N ALA A 338 -25.26 14.12 -23.48
CA ALA A 338 -26.16 13.74 -22.39
C ALA A 338 -25.50 13.19 -21.10
N ASP A 339 -24.18 12.91 -21.07
CA ASP A 339 -23.55 12.16 -19.94
C ASP A 339 -22.49 12.95 -19.14
N ASN A 340 -22.26 14.24 -19.42
CA ASN A 340 -21.05 14.93 -18.96
C ASN A 340 -21.24 15.79 -17.70
N ILE A 341 -21.96 15.26 -16.69
CA ILE A 341 -22.00 15.92 -15.38
C ILE A 341 -20.63 15.69 -14.69
N PRO A 342 -19.88 16.76 -14.35
CA PRO A 342 -18.60 16.59 -13.69
C PRO A 342 -18.82 15.99 -12.30
N TYR A 343 -18.08 14.94 -11.97
CA TYR A 343 -18.08 14.34 -10.64
C TYR A 343 -16.84 14.76 -9.87
N ARG A 344 -16.98 14.94 -8.55
CA ARG A 344 -15.84 15.19 -7.67
C ARG A 344 -15.02 13.92 -7.52
N ILE A 345 -13.72 14.03 -7.69
CA ILE A 345 -12.77 12.92 -7.58
C ILE A 345 -12.01 13.03 -6.25
N TRP A 346 -11.80 11.89 -5.60
CA TRP A 346 -11.05 11.78 -4.36
C TRP A 346 -9.94 10.75 -4.47
N ASN A 347 -8.77 11.09 -3.95
CA ASN A 347 -7.81 10.09 -3.52
C ASN A 347 -8.37 9.41 -2.26
N ARG A 348 -8.32 8.07 -2.21
CA ARG A 348 -8.91 7.28 -1.14
C ARG A 348 -8.29 7.56 0.23
N ASP A 349 -6.97 7.61 0.31
CA ASP A 349 -6.24 7.82 1.56
C ASP A 349 -6.45 9.27 2.05
N LEU A 350 -6.54 10.23 1.12
CA LEU A 350 -6.93 11.61 1.43
C LEU A 350 -8.35 11.70 2.00
N ALA A 351 -9.31 10.99 1.39
CA ALA A 351 -10.68 10.95 1.91
C ALA A 351 -10.73 10.35 3.32
N ALA A 352 -9.93 9.30 3.57
CA ALA A 352 -9.81 8.68 4.88
C ALA A 352 -9.32 9.67 5.94
N VAL A 353 -8.18 10.36 5.72
CA VAL A 353 -7.65 11.33 6.70
C VAL A 353 -8.54 12.55 6.88
N LEU A 354 -9.22 13.02 5.83
CA LEU A 354 -10.18 14.12 5.96
C LEU A 354 -11.38 13.74 6.84
N ASN A 355 -11.90 12.53 6.68
CA ASN A 355 -12.98 12.03 7.53
C ASN A 355 -12.51 11.70 8.95
N MET A 356 -11.29 11.19 9.13
CA MET A 356 -10.69 11.03 10.46
C MET A 356 -10.53 12.38 11.17
N ARG A 357 -10.22 13.47 10.44
CA ARG A 357 -10.16 14.81 11.01
C ARG A 357 -11.52 15.28 11.52
N ASP A 358 -12.56 15.02 10.73
CA ASP A 358 -13.93 15.34 11.09
C ASP A 358 -14.37 14.58 12.36
N ILE A 359 -14.01 13.29 12.48
CA ILE A 359 -14.20 12.53 13.74
C ILE A 359 -13.39 13.14 14.89
N LEU A 360 -12.10 13.43 14.68
CA LEU A 360 -11.24 14.05 15.70
C LEU A 360 -11.84 15.35 16.23
N HIS A 361 -12.20 16.28 15.35
CA HIS A 361 -12.79 17.56 15.75
C HIS A 361 -14.12 17.37 16.48
N SER A 362 -14.96 16.44 16.01
CA SER A 362 -16.24 16.10 16.64
C SER A 362 -16.06 15.55 18.07
N VAL A 363 -15.04 14.71 18.28
CA VAL A 363 -14.67 14.19 19.60
C VAL A 363 -14.12 15.31 20.49
N CYS A 364 -13.18 16.12 20.00
CA CYS A 364 -12.61 17.23 20.78
C CYS A 364 -13.67 18.28 21.16
N ASN A 365 -14.71 18.47 20.35
CA ASN A 365 -15.81 19.40 20.64
C ASN A 365 -16.91 18.78 21.53
N GLY A 366 -16.74 17.56 22.05
CA GLY A 366 -17.69 16.91 22.95
C GLY A 366 -18.94 16.32 22.27
N THR A 367 -19.04 16.39 20.95
CA THR A 367 -20.17 15.82 20.18
C THR A 367 -20.04 14.31 19.92
N GLY A 368 -18.90 13.73 20.29
CA GLY A 368 -18.59 12.32 20.11
C GLY A 368 -18.32 11.94 18.65
N ILE A 369 -18.38 10.65 18.33
CA ILE A 369 -18.17 10.16 16.96
C ILE A 369 -19.44 10.44 16.13
N PRO A 370 -19.33 11.12 14.96
CA PRO A 370 -20.46 11.37 14.08
C PRO A 370 -21.18 10.08 13.67
N GLU A 371 -22.51 10.09 13.64
CA GLU A 371 -23.33 8.90 13.42
C GLU A 371 -22.95 8.11 12.15
N ARG A 372 -22.62 8.82 11.06
CA ARG A 372 -22.16 8.23 9.77
C ARG A 372 -20.92 7.34 9.89
N PHE A 373 -20.12 7.53 10.94
CA PHE A 373 -18.90 6.78 11.22
C PHE A 373 -19.06 5.81 12.40
N ARG A 374 -20.22 5.74 13.05
CA ARG A 374 -20.49 4.73 14.09
C ARG A 374 -20.77 3.36 13.47
N ARG A 375 -20.29 2.30 14.12
CA ARG A 375 -20.61 0.91 13.76
C ARG A 375 -22.09 0.62 14.09
N GLY A 376 -22.71 -0.28 13.32
CA GLY A 376 -24.11 -0.71 13.52
C GLY A 376 -25.14 0.06 12.69
N ASN A 377 -24.84 1.26 12.19
CA ASN A 377 -25.78 2.01 11.34
C ASN A 377 -25.58 1.68 9.83
N ASN A 378 -26.13 0.54 9.41
CA ASN A 378 -26.03 0.10 8.01
C ASN A 378 -26.88 0.93 7.04
N GLN A 379 -27.86 1.71 7.52
CA GLN A 379 -28.78 2.49 6.68
C GLN A 379 -28.25 3.89 6.29
N ALA A 380 -27.29 4.46 7.03
CA ALA A 380 -26.81 5.84 6.84
C ALA A 380 -26.11 6.15 5.48
N LEU A 381 -25.87 5.17 4.60
CA LEU A 381 -25.22 5.35 3.30
C LEU A 381 -25.85 4.51 2.18
N ALA A 382 -27.15 4.19 2.28
CA ALA A 382 -27.83 3.40 1.28
C ALA A 382 -27.65 4.02 -0.13
N ALA A 383 -27.05 3.27 -1.04
CA ALA A 383 -26.97 3.65 -2.45
C ALA A 383 -28.39 3.67 -3.04
N PRO A 384 -28.69 4.55 -4.02
CA PRO A 384 -29.90 4.41 -4.80
C PRO A 384 -29.86 3.04 -5.47
N GLN A 385 -30.80 2.15 -5.13
CA GLN A 385 -30.93 0.89 -5.83
C GLN A 385 -31.23 1.19 -7.29
N ARG A 386 -30.31 0.83 -8.21
CA ARG A 386 -30.65 0.73 -9.62
C ARG A 386 -31.70 -0.35 -9.74
N ARG A 387 -32.96 0.07 -9.96
CA ARG A 387 -34.02 -0.83 -10.41
C ARG A 387 -33.49 -1.54 -11.66
N ARG A 388 -33.29 -2.85 -11.56
CA ARG A 388 -33.11 -3.68 -12.76
C ARG A 388 -34.40 -3.54 -13.58
N PRO A 389 -34.34 -3.30 -14.90
CA PRO A 389 -35.52 -3.45 -15.74
C PRO A 389 -36.03 -4.88 -15.59
N GLY A 390 -37.29 -5.00 -15.16
CA GLY A 390 -37.94 -6.29 -15.00
C GLY A 390 -38.07 -6.98 -16.36
N THR A 391 -37.60 -8.21 -16.45
CA THR A 391 -38.07 -9.15 -17.47
C THR A 391 -39.26 -9.88 -16.88
N SER A 392 -40.44 -9.52 -17.37
CA SER A 392 -41.68 -10.26 -17.22
C SER A 392 -41.68 -11.45 -18.16
N THR A 393 -41.73 -12.66 -17.61
CA THR A 393 -42.32 -13.91 -18.14
C THR A 393 -42.06 -14.94 -17.04
N GLY A 394 -42.94 -15.84 -16.62
CA GLY A 394 -44.30 -16.21 -16.94
C GLY A 394 -44.62 -17.36 -15.98
N SER A 395 -45.87 -17.42 -15.52
CA SER A 395 -46.44 -18.42 -14.63
C SER A 395 -46.20 -19.88 -15.07
N GLY A 396 -45.88 -20.76 -14.12
CA GLY A 396 -45.90 -22.22 -14.29
C GLY A 396 -45.76 -22.93 -12.95
N SER A 397 -46.85 -23.54 -12.51
CA SER A 397 -47.09 -24.22 -11.24
C SER A 397 -46.60 -25.68 -11.17
N ALA A 398 -46.56 -26.22 -9.94
CA ALA A 398 -46.53 -27.64 -9.54
C ALA A 398 -45.16 -28.35 -9.65
N THR A 399 -44.69 -29.25 -8.77
CA THR A 399 -45.23 -29.97 -7.62
C THR A 399 -44.07 -30.61 -6.84
N ALA A 400 -44.31 -31.02 -5.59
CA ALA A 400 -43.39 -31.64 -4.66
C ALA A 400 -42.99 -33.11 -5.01
N GLY A 401 -41.82 -33.56 -4.52
CA GLY A 401 -41.56 -34.99 -4.24
C GLY A 401 -40.07 -35.42 -4.30
N PRO A 402 -39.59 -36.37 -3.45
CA PRO A 402 -38.18 -36.45 -3.01
C PRO A 402 -37.43 -37.76 -3.40
N ARG A 403 -36.16 -37.85 -2.96
CA ARG A 403 -35.23 -39.03 -2.92
C ARG A 403 -34.52 -39.31 -4.27
N SER A 404 -33.27 -39.78 -4.39
CA SER A 404 -32.48 -40.74 -3.60
C SER A 404 -30.99 -40.65 -3.97
N ALA A 405 -30.12 -41.22 -3.11
CA ALA A 405 -28.69 -41.39 -3.30
C ALA A 405 -28.31 -42.45 -4.35
N SER A 406 -27.12 -42.34 -4.94
CA SER A 406 -26.27 -43.50 -5.24
C SER A 406 -24.82 -43.14 -5.55
N ILE A 407 -23.96 -43.98 -4.99
CA ILE A 407 -22.50 -44.09 -5.01
C ILE A 407 -21.99 -44.55 -6.39
N ALA A 408 -20.80 -44.10 -6.82
CA ALA A 408 -19.77 -44.93 -7.45
C ALA A 408 -18.48 -44.12 -7.69
N GLY A 409 -17.36 -44.64 -7.19
CA GLY A 409 -16.00 -44.16 -7.46
C GLY A 409 -15.39 -44.76 -8.75
N PRO A 410 -14.05 -44.88 -8.84
CA PRO A 410 -13.26 -44.27 -9.90
C PRO A 410 -12.67 -45.28 -10.90
N SER A 411 -12.18 -44.80 -12.05
CA SER A 411 -11.21 -45.55 -12.87
C SER A 411 -10.11 -44.67 -13.42
N ALA A 412 -8.93 -45.28 -13.53
CA ALA A 412 -7.63 -44.69 -13.79
C ALA A 412 -7.25 -44.66 -15.27
N ALA A 413 -6.04 -44.13 -15.50
CA ALA A 413 -5.12 -44.36 -16.64
C ALA A 413 -5.45 -43.61 -17.94
N SER A 414 -4.49 -43.09 -18.71
CA SER A 414 -3.02 -42.99 -18.61
C SER A 414 -2.49 -42.15 -19.79
N THR A 415 -1.29 -41.58 -19.62
CA THR A 415 -0.24 -41.39 -20.64
C THR A 415 -0.53 -40.61 -21.93
N SER A 416 0.17 -39.48 -22.11
CA SER A 416 1.25 -39.41 -23.12
C SER A 416 2.04 -38.10 -23.00
N ALA A 417 3.36 -38.26 -22.95
CA ALA A 417 4.34 -37.20 -23.11
C ALA A 417 4.72 -37.09 -24.60
N ALA A 418 4.99 -35.88 -25.10
CA ALA A 418 6.22 -35.52 -25.83
C ALA A 418 6.07 -34.24 -26.68
N ALA A 419 7.23 -33.61 -26.87
CA ALA A 419 7.65 -32.76 -28.00
C ALA A 419 7.34 -31.24 -28.00
N ARG A 420 8.26 -30.50 -27.34
CA ARG A 420 9.10 -29.42 -27.91
C ARG A 420 8.56 -28.63 -29.12
N SER A 421 8.58 -27.30 -29.05
CA SER A 421 9.49 -26.51 -29.91
C SER A 421 9.68 -25.05 -29.48
N ARG A 422 10.90 -24.59 -29.77
CA ARG A 422 11.60 -23.32 -29.57
C ARG A 422 10.95 -22.13 -30.28
N LYS A 423 10.99 -20.93 -29.67
CA LYS A 423 11.63 -19.71 -30.25
C LYS A 423 11.38 -18.49 -29.35
N ARG A 424 12.45 -17.94 -28.76
CA ARG A 424 12.89 -16.54 -28.87
C ARG A 424 13.99 -16.23 -27.85
N GLN A 425 15.23 -16.29 -28.33
CA GLN A 425 16.34 -15.51 -27.80
C GLN A 425 16.40 -14.13 -28.48
N ALA A 426 17.16 -13.24 -27.85
CA ALA A 426 17.70 -11.96 -28.33
C ALA A 426 16.78 -10.73 -28.22
N LYS A 427 16.99 -9.95 -27.15
CA LYS A 427 17.53 -8.58 -27.21
C LYS A 427 17.60 -7.95 -25.81
N HIS A 428 18.83 -7.79 -25.31
CA HIS A 428 19.39 -6.61 -24.63
C HIS A 428 20.41 -7.01 -23.55
N SER A 429 21.67 -6.97 -23.98
CA SER A 429 22.87 -6.74 -23.18
C SER A 429 23.29 -5.28 -23.31
N ALA A 430 24.01 -4.79 -22.29
CA ALA A 430 24.58 -3.44 -22.10
C ALA A 430 23.53 -2.37 -21.72
N ALA A 431 23.66 -1.60 -20.64
CA ALA A 431 24.78 -1.30 -19.76
C ALA A 431 24.23 -0.99 -18.34
N ASP A 432 25.00 -1.31 -17.31
CA ASP A 432 24.97 -0.65 -15.99
C ASP A 432 26.12 -1.26 -15.18
N SER A 433 27.33 -0.87 -15.58
CA SER A 433 28.51 -0.87 -14.71
C SER A 433 28.47 0.44 -13.95
N GLU A 434 28.14 0.42 -12.66
CA GLU A 434 28.69 1.33 -11.66
C GLU A 434 28.18 1.00 -10.24
N ASP A 435 29.07 1.18 -9.27
CA ASP A 435 28.88 1.19 -7.82
C ASP A 435 28.85 -0.17 -7.07
N GLU A 436 29.94 -0.94 -7.20
CA GLU A 436 30.37 -1.85 -6.13
C GLU A 436 30.96 -1.03 -4.97
N ARG A 437 30.11 -0.65 -4.01
CA ARG A 437 30.58 -0.37 -2.65
C ARG A 437 30.59 -1.65 -1.82
N PRO A 438 31.71 -1.99 -1.16
CA PRO A 438 31.79 -3.16 -0.31
C PRO A 438 30.80 -3.03 0.85
N LEU A 439 30.18 -4.16 1.19
CA LEU A 439 29.32 -4.31 2.36
C LEU A 439 30.22 -4.24 3.60
N LEU A 440 30.20 -3.09 4.29
CA LEU A 440 30.63 -2.99 5.70
C LEU A 440 29.65 -3.72 6.62
#